data_AF-U3TDW3-F1
#
_entry.id   AF-U3TDW3-F1
#
_cell.length_a   1.000
_cell.length_b   1.000
_cell.length_c   1.000
_cell.angle_alpha   90.00
_cell.angle_beta   90.00
_cell.angle_gamma   90.00
#
_symmetry.space_group_name_H-M   'P 1'
#
loop_
_entity.id
_entity.type
_entity.pdbx_description
1 polymer ?
#
loop_
_entity_poly.entity_id
_entity_poly.type
_entity_poly.pdbx_seq_one_letter_code
_entity_poly.pdbx_strand_id
1 'polypeptide(L)' 'MGKAKVRVAIESREDCIPDFVCVAVCPEVFERHGDGRARVKGGLDAGVFDASLEACALEAASLCPRGIIKVYRVDGDG' A
#
# COMPACT_ATOMS: atom_id res chain seq x y z
N MET A 1 -14.75 6.03 19.78
CA MET A 1 -13.51 6.53 19.16
C MET A 1 -13.37 5.85 17.80
N GLY A 2 -13.83 6.49 16.73
CA GLY A 2 -13.58 6.00 15.37
C GLY A 2 -12.08 6.00 15.11
N LYS A 3 -11.50 4.85 14.80
CA LYS A 3 -10.09 4.80 14.42
C LYS A 3 -9.96 5.32 13.00
N ALA A 4 -9.14 6.35 12.81
CA ALA A 4 -8.78 6.83 11.48
C ALA A 4 -8.19 5.69 10.66
N LYS A 5 -8.59 5.59 9.40
CA LYS A 5 -8.12 4.55 8.48
C LYS A 5 -7.42 5.18 7.28
N VAL A 6 -6.59 4.39 6.63
CA VAL A 6 -5.96 4.74 5.36
C VAL A 6 -6.18 3.64 4.35
N ARG A 7 -6.57 4.05 3.14
CA ARG A 7 -6.71 3.17 1.99
C ARG A 7 -5.44 3.28 1.16
N VAL A 8 -4.78 2.16 0.95
CA VAL A 8 -3.59 2.05 0.11
C VAL A 8 -3.98 1.30 -1.16
N ALA A 9 -3.58 1.84 -2.32
CA ALA A 9 -3.90 1.26 -3.63
C ALA A 9 -2.68 1.26 -4.56
N ILE A 10 -2.57 0.23 -5.39
CA ILE A 10 -1.60 0.08 -6.47
C ILE A 10 -2.38 0.21 -7.78
N GLU A 11 -2.47 1.42 -8.33
CA GLU A 11 -3.39 1.72 -9.44
C GLU A 11 -2.98 1.03 -10.76
N SER A 12 -1.68 0.94 -11.04
CA SER A 12 -1.15 0.23 -12.21
C SER A 12 -0.32 -0.98 -11.79
N ARG A 13 -0.96 -2.00 -11.20
CA ARG A 13 -0.23 -3.21 -10.77
C ARG A 13 0.47 -3.93 -11.94
N GLU A 14 0.01 -3.73 -13.16
CA GLU A 14 0.69 -4.22 -14.37
C GLU A 14 2.08 -3.59 -14.60
N ASP A 15 2.24 -2.32 -14.23
CA ASP A 15 3.51 -1.58 -14.24
C ASP A 15 4.42 -1.94 -13.05
N CYS A 16 3.95 -2.76 -12.12
CA CYS A 16 4.73 -3.17 -10.97
C CYS A 16 5.92 -4.03 -11.41
N ILE A 17 7.12 -3.56 -11.08
CA ILE A 17 8.37 -4.28 -11.29
C ILE A 17 8.73 -5.11 -10.03
N PRO A 18 9.46 -6.23 -10.18
CA PRO A 18 9.90 -7.10 -9.07
C PRO A 18 11.03 -6.47 -8.22
N ASP A 19 10.87 -5.20 -7.84
CA ASP A 19 11.81 -4.45 -7.00
C ASP A 19 11.53 -4.69 -5.50
N PHE A 20 10.25 -4.81 -5.14
CA PHE A 20 9.77 -5.11 -3.79
C PHE A 20 10.23 -4.16 -2.68
N VAL A 21 10.69 -2.94 -3.00
CA VAL A 21 11.01 -1.90 -1.99
C VAL A 21 9.84 -1.62 -1.05
N CYS A 22 8.60 -1.60 -1.57
CA CYS A 22 7.41 -1.38 -0.76
C CYS A 22 7.21 -2.45 0.31
N VAL A 23 7.57 -3.71 0.03
CA VAL A 23 7.52 -4.81 1.00
C VAL A 23 8.62 -4.70 2.05
N ALA A 24 9.79 -4.17 1.67
CA ALA A 24 10.88 -3.93 2.62
C ALA A 24 10.58 -2.75 3.56
N VAL A 25 9.98 -1.67 3.03
CA VAL A 25 9.66 -0.45 3.77
C VAL A 25 8.43 -0.62 4.65
N CYS A 26 7.35 -1.20 4.12
CA CYS A 26 6.14 -1.48 4.89
C CYS A 26 5.61 -2.90 4.66
N PRO A 27 6.21 -3.92 5.31
CA PRO A 27 5.75 -5.31 5.22
C PRO A 27 4.38 -5.54 5.87
N GLU A 28 3.88 -4.58 6.67
CA GLU A 28 2.53 -4.64 7.25
C GLU A 28 1.44 -4.34 6.23
N VAL A 29 1.76 -3.55 5.21
CA VAL A 29 0.82 -3.12 4.14
C VAL A 29 1.06 -3.89 2.85
N PHE A 30 2.30 -4.21 2.50
CA PHE A 30 2.66 -4.82 1.23
C PHE A 30 3.24 -6.22 1.41
N GLU A 31 3.00 -7.09 0.42
CA GLU A 31 3.55 -8.43 0.39
C GLU A 31 3.94 -8.84 -1.04
N ARG A 32 4.87 -9.78 -1.17
CA ARG A 32 5.25 -10.36 -2.46
C ARG A 32 4.17 -11.34 -2.91
N HIS A 33 3.67 -11.17 -4.13
CA HIS A 33 2.78 -12.11 -4.77
C HIS A 33 3.56 -13.07 -5.68
N GLY A 34 3.03 -14.27 -5.90
CA GLY A 34 3.67 -15.32 -6.70
C GLY A 34 3.95 -14.95 -8.16
N ASP A 35 3.29 -13.91 -8.70
CA ASP A 35 3.49 -13.43 -10.07
C ASP A 35 4.73 -12.51 -10.23
N GLY A 36 5.56 -12.37 -9.18
CA GLY A 36 6.69 -11.44 -9.21
C GLY A 36 6.31 -9.96 -9.02
N ARG A 37 5.08 -9.69 -8.55
CA ARG A 37 4.57 -8.33 -8.29
C ARG A 37 4.24 -8.16 -6.82
N ALA A 38 4.30 -6.93 -6.32
CA ALA A 38 3.77 -6.63 -5.01
C ALA A 38 2.22 -6.74 -5.01
N ARG A 39 1.67 -7.09 -3.84
CA ARG A 39 0.24 -6.96 -3.53
C ARG A 39 0.08 -6.18 -2.23
N VAL A 40 -1.13 -5.67 -2.02
CA VAL A 40 -1.52 -5.07 -0.74
C VAL A 40 -1.98 -6.19 0.21
N LYS A 41 -1.80 -6.05 1.52
CA LYS A 41 -2.35 -6.99 2.49
C LYS A 41 -3.85 -6.72 2.64
N GLY A 42 -4.67 -7.74 2.45
CA GLY A 42 -6.13 -7.60 2.43
C GLY A 42 -6.76 -7.33 1.05
N GLY A 43 -5.97 -7.25 -0.02
CA GLY A 43 -6.47 -7.21 -1.41
C GLY A 43 -5.36 -7.32 -2.45
N LEU A 44 -5.66 -7.58 -3.73
CA LEU A 44 -4.60 -7.73 -4.73
C LEU A 44 -3.93 -6.39 -5.08
N ASP A 45 -4.75 -5.37 -5.27
CA ASP A 45 -4.37 -4.01 -5.69
C ASP A 45 -4.59 -2.97 -4.60
N ALA A 46 -5.59 -3.12 -3.73
CA ALA A 46 -5.90 -2.15 -2.69
C ALA A 46 -6.28 -2.79 -1.36
N GLY A 47 -6.12 -2.04 -0.27
CA GLY A 47 -6.45 -2.46 1.09
C GLY A 47 -6.68 -1.26 2.01
N VAL A 48 -7.40 -1.49 3.11
CA VAL A 48 -7.68 -0.47 4.14
C VAL A 48 -7.02 -0.89 5.44
N PHE A 49 -6.27 0.02 6.03
CA PHE A 49 -5.46 -0.20 7.22
C PHE A 49 -5.71 0.88 8.27
N ASP A 50 -5.23 0.67 9.49
CA ASP A 50 -5.17 1.71 10.52
C ASP A 50 -4.27 2.87 10.08
N ALA A 51 -4.62 4.08 10.48
CA ALA A 51 -3.85 5.29 10.17
C ALA A 51 -2.40 5.27 10.69
N SER A 52 -2.07 4.41 11.65
CA SER A 52 -0.67 4.20 12.09
C SER A 52 0.24 3.71 10.95
N LEU A 53 -0.31 3.01 9.94
CA LEU A 53 0.45 2.54 8.78
C LEU A 53 0.52 3.57 7.64
N GLU A 54 -0.05 4.77 7.82
CA GLU A 54 0.01 5.81 6.80
C GLU A 54 1.44 6.22 6.48
N ALA A 55 2.24 6.48 7.52
CA ALA A 55 3.61 6.97 7.36
C ALA A 55 4.46 5.96 6.58
N CYS A 56 4.37 4.68 6.92
CA CYS A 56 5.11 3.62 6.21
C CYS A 56 4.60 3.48 4.75
N ALA A 57 3.29 3.62 4.50
CA ALA A 57 2.72 3.49 3.18
C ALA A 57 3.10 4.66 2.28
N LEU A 58 3.15 5.88 2.82
CA LEU A 58 3.61 7.08 2.11
C LEU A 58 5.11 6.99 1.78
N GLU A 59 5.92 6.49 2.70
CA GLU A 59 7.35 6.27 2.46
C GLU A 59 7.57 5.22 1.36
N ALA A 60 6.86 4.09 1.44
CA ALA A 60 6.88 3.07 0.40
C ALA A 60 6.42 3.61 -0.97
N ALA A 61 5.44 4.51 -0.99
CA ALA A 61 4.97 5.16 -2.20
C ALA A 61 6.01 6.10 -2.80
N SER A 62 6.70 6.88 -1.96
CA SER A 62 7.78 7.79 -2.38
C SER A 62 8.99 7.04 -2.94
N LEU A 63 9.28 5.85 -2.39
CA LEU A 63 10.39 5.00 -2.85
C LEU A 63 10.03 4.14 -4.08
N CYS A 64 8.75 4.05 -4.45
CA CYS A 64 8.34 3.27 -5.59
C CYS A 64 8.83 3.95 -6.90
N PRO A 65 9.74 3.34 -7.68
CA PRO A 65 10.30 3.97 -8.88
C PRO A 65 9.26 4.21 -9.98
N ARG A 66 8.10 3.53 -9.91
CA ARG A 66 6.99 3.69 -10.84
C ARG A 66 5.96 4.72 -10.36
N GLY A 67 5.96 5.10 -9.08
CA GLY A 67 4.99 6.04 -8.52
C GLY A 67 3.53 5.57 -8.57
N ILE A 68 3.30 4.26 -8.64
CA ILE A 68 1.97 3.63 -8.81
C ILE A 68 1.21 3.40 -7.50
N ILE A 69 1.87 3.63 -6.35
CA ILE A 69 1.29 3.45 -5.03
C ILE A 69 0.62 4.77 -4.62
N LYS A 70 -0.64 4.69 -4.21
CA LYS A 70 -1.45 5.81 -3.71
C LYS A 70 -1.96 5.51 -2.32
N VAL A 71 -1.95 6.54 -1.46
CA VAL A 71 -2.45 6.47 -0.09
C VAL A 71 -3.53 7.53 0.08
N TYR A 72 -4.70 7.11 0.52
CA TYR A 72 -5.86 7.96 0.75
C TYR A 72 -6.28 7.86 2.21
N ARG A 73 -6.43 9.01 2.88
CA ARG A 73 -7.05 9.06 4.20
C ARG A 73 -8.54 8.79 4.08
N VAL A 74 -9.04 7.84 4.86
CA VAL A 74 -10.47 7.53 4.96
C VAL A 74 -10.88 7.71 6.42
N ASP A 75 -11.52 8.83 6.69
CA ASP A 75 -12.19 9.07 7.96
C ASP A 75 -13.46 8.20 7.98
N GLY A 76 -13.52 7.26 8.91
CA GLY A 76 -14.70 6.42 9.12
C GLY A 76 -15.76 7.22 9.86
N ASP A 77 -16.45 8.12 9.16
CA ASP A 77 -17.66 8.80 9.63
C ASP A 77 -18.87 8.19 8.92
N GLY A 78 -19.70 7.49 9.69
CA GLY A 78 -20.90 6.78 9.26
C GLY A 78 -21.48 5.96 10.39
#